data_AF-A0A7W9SPF5-F1
#
_entry.id   AF-A0A7W9SPF5-F1
#
_cell.length_a   1.000
_cell.length_b   1.000
_cell.length_c   1.000
_cell.angle_alpha   90.00
_cell.angle_beta   90.00
_cell.angle_gamma   90.00
#
_symmetry.space_group_name_H-M   'P 1'
#
loop_
_entity.id
_entity.type
_entity.pdbx_description
1 polymer ?
#
loop_
_entity_poly.entity_id
_entity_poly.type
_entity_poly.pdbx_seq_one_letter_code
_entity_poly.pdbx_strand_id
1 'polypeptide(L)'
;MIRILGDVVVAGRTDFRTRKCRELLGILVCHRGRAISRETLGELLWPGEDPSVQRSRLRYELCMLRRHLSREVLQTQGHDFVRMSAPSDYEQFIRAACQAMRLSVVGQRVVAVEEALAYYQGELLPGHFSEWVLMERQRLEGLREALLMRLQEDLPTPPPSDFAY
;
A
#
# COMPACT_ATOMS: atom_id res chain seq x y z
N MET A 1 -8.35 3.49 -9.70
CA MET A 1 -7.56 3.41 -8.46
C MET A 1 -6.74 2.12 -8.51
N ILE A 2 -5.48 2.17 -8.11
CA ILE A 2 -4.60 1.00 -7.96
C ILE A 2 -4.96 0.29 -6.67
N ARG A 3 -4.97 -1.04 -6.68
CA ARG A 3 -5.17 -1.84 -5.47
C ARG A 3 -3.97 -2.73 -5.20
N ILE A 4 -3.53 -2.76 -3.94
CA ILE A 4 -2.44 -3.62 -3.45
C ILE A 4 -2.69 -4.19 -2.04
N LEU A 5 -3.77 -3.79 -1.37
CA LEU A 5 -4.21 -4.34 -0.09
C LEU A 5 -5.26 -5.43 -0.36
N GLY A 6 -4.83 -6.70 -0.34
CA GLY A 6 -5.56 -7.81 -0.96
C GLY A 6 -5.17 -7.97 -2.42
N ASP A 7 -6.14 -8.16 -3.32
CA ASP A 7 -5.85 -8.38 -4.74
C ASP A 7 -5.12 -7.20 -5.39
N VAL A 8 -4.07 -7.51 -6.16
CA VAL A 8 -3.29 -6.51 -6.90
C VAL A 8 -3.99 -6.19 -8.22
N VAL A 9 -4.55 -4.97 -8.32
CA VAL A 9 -5.34 -4.53 -9.49
C VAL A 9 -4.84 -3.17 -10.00
N VAL A 10 -4.61 -3.07 -11.31
CA VAL A 10 -4.28 -1.80 -11.99
C VAL A 10 -5.23 -1.62 -13.17
N ALA A 11 -6.03 -0.54 -13.16
CA ALA A 11 -7.00 -0.24 -14.22
C ALA A 11 -7.92 -1.45 -14.57
N GLY A 12 -8.35 -2.19 -13.53
CA GLY A 12 -9.19 -3.40 -13.68
C GLY A 12 -8.45 -4.67 -14.09
N ARG A 13 -7.12 -4.61 -14.23
CA ARG A 13 -6.28 -5.72 -14.66
C ARG A 13 -5.47 -6.32 -13.50
N THR A 14 -5.32 -7.64 -13.53
CA THR A 14 -4.54 -8.44 -12.55
C THR A 14 -3.40 -9.23 -13.21
N ASP A 15 -3.26 -9.12 -14.53
CA ASP A 15 -2.38 -9.92 -15.38
C ASP A 15 -0.93 -9.40 -15.40
N PHE A 16 -0.27 -9.38 -14.25
CA PHE A 16 1.14 -8.99 -14.19
C PHE A 16 2.06 -10.09 -14.71
N ARG A 17 2.95 -9.72 -15.63
CA ARG A 17 3.85 -10.68 -16.30
C ARG A 17 4.84 -11.37 -15.35
N THR A 18 5.29 -10.70 -14.30
CA THR A 18 6.26 -11.24 -13.34
C THR A 18 5.85 -10.88 -11.91
N ARG A 19 6.30 -11.70 -10.95
CA ARG A 19 6.19 -11.36 -9.52
C ARG A 19 6.95 -10.06 -9.22
N LYS A 20 8.14 -9.86 -9.79
CA LYS A 20 8.91 -8.63 -9.56
C LYS A 20 8.26 -7.37 -10.12
N CYS A 21 7.46 -7.46 -11.18
CA CYS A 21 6.66 -6.34 -11.69
C CYS A 21 5.59 -5.90 -10.67
N ARG A 22 4.87 -6.86 -10.06
CA ARG A 22 3.92 -6.58 -8.96
C ARG A 22 4.61 -5.98 -7.75
N GLU A 23 5.78 -6.51 -7.41
CA GLU A 23 6.56 -6.02 -6.29
C GLU A 23 7.06 -4.58 -6.51
N LEU A 24 7.56 -4.28 -7.71
CA LEU A 24 7.94 -2.93 -8.14
C LEU A 24 6.76 -1.95 -8.06
N LEU A 25 5.58 -2.37 -8.51
CA LEU A 25 4.35 -1.58 -8.34
C LEU A 25 4.11 -1.26 -6.86
N GLY A 26 4.15 -2.28 -6.00
CA GLY A 26 3.94 -2.09 -4.56
C GLY A 26 4.93 -1.10 -3.94
N ILE A 27 6.23 -1.22 -4.24
CA ILE A 27 7.24 -0.26 -3.77
C ILE A 27 6.88 1.17 -4.19
N LEU A 28 6.53 1.36 -5.47
CA LEU A 28 6.18 2.67 -6.01
C LEU A 28 4.89 3.24 -5.40
N VAL A 29 3.91 2.39 -5.08
CA VAL A 29 2.70 2.80 -4.36
C VAL A 29 3.06 3.23 -2.93
N CYS A 30 3.86 2.45 -2.22
CA CYS A 30 4.23 2.75 -0.83
C CYS A 30 5.09 4.03 -0.72
N HIS A 31 5.83 4.39 -1.78
CA HIS A 31 6.65 5.60 -1.88
C HIS A 31 5.99 6.77 -2.62
N ARG A 32 4.65 6.75 -2.76
CA ARG A 32 3.92 7.68 -3.63
C ARG A 32 4.34 9.15 -3.45
N GLY A 33 4.47 9.83 -4.59
CA GLY A 33 4.71 11.27 -4.65
C GLY A 33 6.16 11.67 -4.44
N ARG A 34 7.01 10.72 -4.03
CA ARG A 34 8.47 10.90 -3.96
C ARG A 34 9.11 10.15 -5.11
N ALA A 35 10.17 10.72 -5.65
CA ALA A 35 11.01 10.04 -6.62
C ALA A 35 11.90 9.06 -5.84
N ILE A 36 11.96 7.81 -6.29
CA ILE A 36 12.83 6.77 -5.73
C ILE A 36 13.94 6.45 -6.73
N SER A 37 15.18 6.30 -6.26
CA SER A 37 16.29 6.01 -7.16
C SER A 37 16.20 4.59 -7.70
N ARG A 38 16.74 4.39 -8.90
CA ARG A 38 16.84 3.08 -9.54
C ARG A 38 17.74 2.13 -8.77
N GLU A 39 18.73 2.66 -8.07
CA GLU A 39 19.60 1.91 -7.17
C GLU A 39 18.80 1.37 -5.98
N THR A 40 18.05 2.23 -5.27
CA THR A 40 17.20 1.80 -4.16
C THR A 40 16.12 0.80 -4.60
N LEU A 41 15.51 1.02 -5.77
CA LEU A 41 14.59 0.04 -6.35
C LEU A 41 15.26 -1.30 -6.64
N GLY A 42 16.50 -1.27 -7.13
CA GLY A 42 17.32 -2.46 -7.39
C GLY A 42 17.56 -3.25 -6.11
N GLU A 43 18.01 -2.59 -5.05
CA GLU A 43 18.32 -3.20 -3.76
C GLU A 43 17.06 -3.76 -3.07
N LEU A 44 15.94 -3.04 -3.12
CA LEU A 44 14.68 -3.53 -2.56
C LEU A 44 14.14 -4.78 -3.29
N LEU A 45 14.32 -4.84 -4.61
CA LEU A 45 13.82 -5.96 -5.43
C LEU A 45 14.78 -7.14 -5.45
N TRP A 46 16.08 -6.92 -5.42
CA TRP A 46 17.13 -7.92 -5.56
C TRP A 46 18.30 -7.59 -4.62
N PRO A 47 18.10 -7.76 -3.30
CA PRO A 47 19.10 -7.38 -2.31
C PRO A 47 20.41 -8.16 -2.50
N GLY A 48 21.54 -7.46 -2.37
CA GLY A 48 22.89 -8.03 -2.48
C GLY A 48 23.32 -8.47 -3.89
N GLU A 49 22.50 -8.22 -4.92
CA GLU A 49 22.87 -8.51 -6.31
C GLU A 49 23.76 -7.41 -6.91
N ASP A 50 24.53 -7.77 -7.94
CA ASP A 50 25.42 -6.82 -8.59
C ASP A 50 24.64 -5.61 -9.16
N PRO A 51 25.11 -4.36 -8.94
CA PRO A 51 24.39 -3.16 -9.39
C PRO A 51 24.15 -3.09 -10.90
N SER A 52 24.99 -3.69 -11.74
CA SER A 52 24.77 -3.76 -13.19
C SER A 52 23.63 -4.74 -13.55
N VAL A 53 23.51 -5.84 -12.80
CA VAL A 53 22.42 -6.82 -12.92
C VAL A 53 21.11 -6.21 -12.44
N GLN A 54 21.10 -5.57 -11.27
CA GLN A 54 19.93 -4.86 -10.74
C GLN A 54 19.40 -3.81 -11.74
N ARG A 55 20.28 -2.96 -12.29
CA ARG A 55 19.90 -1.95 -13.30
C ARG A 55 19.27 -2.56 -14.55
N SER A 56 19.84 -3.66 -15.04
CA SER A 56 19.35 -4.36 -16.24
C SER A 56 17.97 -4.99 -16.00
N ARG A 57 17.80 -5.69 -14.88
CA ARG A 57 16.50 -6.27 -14.49
C ARG A 57 15.45 -5.19 -14.22
N LEU A 58 15.82 -4.10 -13.54
CA LEU A 58 14.90 -2.99 -13.27
C LEU A 58 14.43 -2.32 -14.57
N ARG A 59 15.30 -2.17 -15.58
CA ARG A 59 14.89 -1.65 -16.90
C ARG A 59 13.80 -2.52 -17.53
N TYR A 60 13.94 -3.84 -17.45
CA TYR A 60 12.94 -4.78 -17.92
C TYR A 60 11.62 -4.68 -17.14
N GLU A 61 11.67 -4.69 -15.80
CA GLU A 61 10.46 -4.60 -14.97
C GLU A 61 9.72 -3.27 -15.14
N LEU A 62 10.43 -2.15 -15.27
CA LEU A 62 9.81 -0.86 -15.61
C LEU A 62 9.19 -0.87 -17.01
N CYS A 63 9.76 -1.59 -17.97
CA CYS A 63 9.17 -1.75 -19.30
C CYS A 63 7.85 -2.54 -19.20
N MET A 64 7.82 -3.60 -18.41
CA MET A 64 6.61 -4.39 -18.18
C MET A 64 5.54 -3.60 -17.43
N LEU A 65 5.93 -2.85 -16.39
CA LEU A 65 5.00 -2.05 -15.61
C LEU A 65 4.34 -0.93 -16.44
N ARG A 66 5.09 -0.32 -17.37
CA ARG A 66 4.55 0.66 -18.34
C ARG A 66 3.49 0.10 -19.29
N ARG A 67 3.34 -1.23 -19.40
CA ARG A 67 2.24 -1.83 -20.19
C ARG A 67 0.91 -1.79 -19.43
N HIS A 68 0.95 -1.63 -18.12
CA HIS A 68 -0.22 -1.54 -17.25
C HIS A 68 -0.56 -0.09 -16.86
N LEU A 69 0.41 0.82 -16.97
CA LEU A 69 0.29 2.22 -16.53
C LEU A 69 0.49 3.18 -17.69
N SER A 70 -0.26 4.28 -17.70
CA SER A 70 -0.03 5.37 -18.64
C SER A 70 1.29 6.09 -18.36
N ARG A 71 1.79 6.83 -19.35
CA ARG A 71 3.04 7.60 -19.21
C ARG A 71 2.92 8.72 -18.17
N GLU A 72 1.73 9.29 -17.98
CA GLU A 72 1.51 10.31 -16.95
C GLU A 72 1.62 9.72 -15.54
N VAL A 73 1.22 8.45 -15.37
CA VAL A 73 1.22 7.76 -14.08
C VAL A 73 2.63 7.35 -13.66
N LEU A 74 3.45 6.82 -14.57
CA LEU A 74 4.81 6.35 -14.28
C LEU A 74 5.86 7.20 -15.00
N GLN A 75 6.50 8.10 -14.25
CA GLN A 75 7.45 9.07 -14.77
C GLN A 75 8.88 8.71 -14.37
N THR A 76 9.82 9.00 -15.26
CA THR A 76 11.26 8.98 -14.95
C THR A 76 11.78 10.39 -14.86
N GLN A 77 12.45 10.72 -13.76
CA GLN A 77 13.10 12.01 -13.57
C GLN A 77 14.59 11.83 -13.85
N GLY A 78 15.03 12.31 -15.02
CA GLY A 78 16.36 12.01 -15.54
C GLY A 78 16.56 10.50 -15.77
N HIS A 79 17.81 10.05 -15.56
CA HIS A 79 18.18 8.65 -15.74
C HIS A 79 18.05 7.81 -14.46
N ASP A 80 17.96 8.45 -13.29
CA ASP A 80 18.22 7.77 -12.01
C ASP A 80 16.99 7.61 -11.13
N PHE A 81 15.92 8.35 -11.37
CA PHE A 81 14.76 8.34 -10.49
C PHE A 81 13.47 7.94 -11.20
N VAL A 82 12.62 7.24 -10.46
CA VAL A 82 11.28 6.82 -10.89
C VAL A 82 10.27 7.40 -9.92
N ARG A 83 9.19 7.95 -10.45
CA ARG A 83 8.06 8.45 -9.66
C ARG A 83 6.77 7.88 -10.21
N MET A 84 5.88 7.48 -9.31
CA MET A 84 4.52 7.12 -9.66
C MET A 84 3.51 8.09 -9.04
N SER A 85 2.50 8.45 -9.81
CA SER A 85 1.42 9.35 -9.40
C SER A 85 0.07 8.79 -9.86
N ALA A 86 -0.52 7.91 -9.05
CA ALA A 86 -1.88 7.42 -9.26
C ALA A 86 -2.52 7.01 -7.92
N PRO A 87 -3.83 7.29 -7.71
CA PRO A 87 -4.56 6.96 -6.48
C PRO A 87 -4.51 5.46 -6.19
N SER A 88 -4.24 5.10 -4.94
CA SER A 88 -4.20 3.70 -4.49
C SER A 88 -5.00 3.48 -3.20
N ASP A 89 -5.53 2.28 -3.00
CA ASP A 89 -6.13 1.84 -1.74
C ASP A 89 -5.20 2.02 -0.54
N TYR A 90 -3.90 1.73 -0.71
CA TYR A 90 -2.87 1.95 0.30
C TYR A 90 -2.81 3.41 0.77
N GLU A 91 -2.77 4.37 -0.16
CA GLU A 91 -2.73 5.79 0.20
C GLU A 91 -4.01 6.21 0.92
N GLN A 92 -5.17 5.75 0.42
CA GLN A 92 -6.45 6.07 1.01
C GLN A 92 -6.57 5.51 2.43
N PHE A 93 -6.10 4.28 2.65
CA PHE A 93 -6.01 3.66 3.97
C PHE A 93 -5.15 4.51 4.91
N ILE A 94 -3.91 4.83 4.52
CA ILE A 94 -3.01 5.64 5.36
C ILE A 94 -3.60 7.02 5.66
N ARG A 95 -4.19 7.70 4.67
CA ARG A 95 -4.79 9.02 4.86
C ARG A 95 -5.97 8.97 5.82
N ALA A 96 -6.91 8.05 5.60
CA ALA A 96 -8.10 7.89 6.44
C ALA A 96 -7.71 7.47 7.87
N ALA A 97 -6.73 6.57 8.01
CA ALA A 97 -6.19 6.16 9.31
C ALA A 97 -5.58 7.35 10.07
N CYS A 98 -4.73 8.15 9.42
CA CYS A 98 -4.16 9.36 10.03
C CYS A 98 -5.23 10.39 10.41
N GLN A 99 -6.29 10.53 9.61
CA GLN A 99 -7.42 11.39 9.92
C GLN A 99 -8.18 10.89 11.15
N ALA A 100 -8.53 9.60 11.18
CA ALA A 100 -9.21 8.97 12.31
C ALA A 100 -8.47 9.18 13.63
N MET A 101 -7.14 9.01 13.63
CA MET A 101 -6.30 9.20 14.82
C MET A 101 -6.26 10.64 15.35
N ARG A 102 -6.57 11.64 14.51
CA ARG A 102 -6.57 13.07 14.88
C ARG A 102 -7.95 13.57 15.32
N LEU A 103 -9.02 12.86 14.99
CA LEU A 103 -10.38 13.29 15.29
C LEU A 103 -10.70 13.09 16.78
N SER A 104 -11.21 14.13 17.42
CA SER A 104 -11.64 14.11 18.82
C SER A 104 -13.11 13.71 18.96
N VAL A 105 -13.96 14.12 18.02
CA VAL A 105 -15.40 13.81 18.00
C VAL A 105 -15.62 12.35 17.64
N VAL A 106 -16.21 11.59 18.58
CA VAL A 106 -16.46 10.13 18.47
C VAL A 106 -17.16 9.78 17.15
N GLY A 107 -18.30 10.40 16.84
CA GLY A 107 -19.05 10.07 15.62
C GLY A 107 -18.26 10.29 14.32
N GLN A 108 -17.46 11.37 14.24
CA GLN A 108 -16.62 11.61 13.07
C GLN A 108 -15.45 10.64 13.00
N ARG A 109 -14.89 10.28 14.16
CA ARG A 109 -13.79 9.31 14.26
C ARG A 109 -14.24 7.92 13.83
N VAL A 110 -15.40 7.45 14.29
CA VAL A 110 -15.99 6.16 13.88
C VAL A 110 -16.10 6.09 12.36
N VAL A 111 -16.71 7.11 11.73
CA VAL A 111 -16.84 7.16 10.26
C VAL A 111 -15.48 7.11 9.56
N ALA A 112 -14.48 7.85 10.06
CA ALA A 112 -13.13 7.84 9.49
C ALA A 112 -12.41 6.50 9.67
N VAL A 113 -12.63 5.80 10.79
CA VAL A 113 -12.09 4.45 11.03
C VAL A 113 -12.73 3.45 10.05
N GLU A 114 -14.05 3.47 9.92
CA GLU A 114 -14.78 2.60 8.98
C GLU A 114 -14.32 2.83 7.53
N GLU A 115 -14.17 4.10 7.13
CA GLU A 115 -13.63 4.45 5.81
C GLU A 115 -12.22 3.90 5.61
N ALA A 116 -11.33 4.02 6.60
CA ALA A 116 -9.99 3.47 6.51
C ALA A 116 -10.03 1.95 6.31
N LEU A 117 -10.79 1.24 7.15
CA LEU A 117 -10.89 -0.22 7.10
C LEU A 117 -11.49 -0.72 5.77
N ALA A 118 -12.35 0.06 5.11
CA ALA A 118 -12.90 -0.29 3.80
C ALA A 118 -11.83 -0.37 2.68
N TYR A 119 -10.73 0.37 2.81
CA TYR A 119 -9.59 0.30 1.88
C TYR A 119 -8.64 -0.86 2.20
N TYR A 120 -8.60 -1.34 3.45
CA TYR A 120 -7.78 -2.46 3.87
C TYR A 120 -8.51 -3.79 3.61
N GLN A 121 -8.47 -4.28 2.37
CA GLN A 121 -9.20 -5.51 1.99
C GLN A 121 -8.40 -6.81 2.20
N GLY A 122 -7.13 -6.70 2.57
CA GLY A 122 -6.26 -7.85 2.82
C GLY A 122 -4.81 -7.43 3.00
N GLU A 123 -3.93 -8.42 3.17
CA GLU A 123 -2.50 -8.19 3.29
C GLU A 123 -1.91 -7.48 2.05
N LEU A 124 -0.86 -6.70 2.26
CA LEU A 124 -0.12 -6.05 1.18
C LEU A 124 0.54 -7.10 0.27
N LEU A 125 0.29 -7.04 -1.04
CA LEU A 125 0.91 -7.91 -2.06
C LEU A 125 0.86 -9.42 -1.69
N PRO A 126 -0.32 -10.07 -1.69
CA PRO A 126 -0.45 -11.48 -1.32
C PRO A 126 0.51 -12.42 -2.04
N GLY A 127 1.13 -13.34 -1.30
CA GLY A 127 2.13 -14.26 -1.85
C GLY A 127 3.48 -13.61 -2.20
N HIS A 128 3.82 -12.43 -1.65
CA HIS A 128 5.16 -11.83 -1.70
C HIS A 128 5.83 -11.88 -0.32
N PHE A 129 7.10 -12.27 -0.29
CA PHE A 129 7.84 -12.54 0.95
C PHE A 129 9.22 -11.85 1.02
N SER A 130 9.44 -10.81 0.22
CA SER A 130 10.64 -9.99 0.40
C SER A 130 10.56 -9.24 1.72
N GLU A 131 11.73 -8.97 2.31
CA GLU A 131 11.85 -8.38 3.63
C GLU A 131 11.05 -7.07 3.76
N TRP A 132 11.15 -6.18 2.77
CA TRP A 132 10.41 -4.91 2.77
C TRP A 132 8.88 -5.12 2.79
N VAL A 133 8.37 -6.16 2.10
CA VAL A 133 6.93 -6.48 2.09
C VAL A 133 6.50 -6.93 3.48
N LEU A 134 7.28 -7.80 4.11
CA LEU A 134 6.97 -8.32 5.44
C LEU A 134 6.99 -7.21 6.49
N MET A 135 8.01 -6.35 6.46
CA MET A 135 8.09 -5.19 7.35
C MET A 135 6.90 -4.23 7.16
N GLU A 136 6.53 -3.96 5.92
CA GLU A 136 5.44 -3.06 5.62
C GLU A 136 4.07 -3.67 6.00
N ARG A 137 3.88 -4.98 5.81
CA ARG A 137 2.69 -5.69 6.31
C ARG A 137 2.55 -5.53 7.82
N GLN A 138 3.62 -5.80 8.58
CA GLN A 138 3.61 -5.66 10.02
C GLN A 138 3.26 -4.23 10.45
N ARG A 139 3.80 -3.22 9.75
CA ARG A 139 3.46 -1.81 9.99
C ARG A 139 1.99 -1.52 9.74
N LEU A 140 1.43 -2.04 8.66
CA LEU A 140 0.02 -1.83 8.30
C LEU A 140 -0.94 -2.60 9.22
N GLU A 141 -0.57 -3.80 9.64
CA GLU A 141 -1.32 -4.61 10.61
C GLU A 141 -1.40 -3.89 11.95
N GLY A 142 -0.28 -3.38 12.48
CA GLY A 142 -0.29 -2.60 13.72
C GLY A 142 -1.16 -1.33 13.61
N LEU A 143 -1.18 -0.67 12.45
CA LEU A 143 -2.08 0.47 12.23
C LEU A 143 -3.55 0.04 12.19
N ARG A 144 -3.87 -1.07 11.53
CA ARG A 144 -5.22 -1.63 11.49
C ARG A 144 -5.69 -2.03 12.89
N GLU A 145 -4.85 -2.68 13.69
CA GLU A 145 -5.16 -3.04 15.07
C GLU A 145 -5.45 -1.82 15.94
N ALA A 146 -4.64 -0.77 15.82
CA ALA A 146 -4.88 0.49 16.53
C ALA A 146 -6.22 1.14 16.14
N LEU A 147 -6.60 1.09 14.86
CA LEU A 147 -7.90 1.57 14.40
C LEU A 147 -9.07 0.75 14.98
N LEU A 148 -8.95 -0.58 14.99
CA LEU A 148 -9.97 -1.47 15.55
C LEU A 148 -10.14 -1.27 17.05
N MET A 149 -9.04 -1.11 17.79
CA MET A 149 -9.08 -0.78 19.21
C MET A 149 -9.79 0.56 19.44
N ARG A 150 -9.49 1.55 18.60
CA ARG A 150 -10.16 2.86 18.68
C ARG A 150 -11.66 2.80 18.41
N LEU A 151 -12.06 1.96 17.46
CA LEU A 151 -13.48 1.72 17.17
C LEU A 151 -14.19 1.09 18.37
N GLN A 152 -13.56 0.12 19.02
CA GLN A 152 -14.11 -0.55 20.20
C GLN A 152 -14.30 0.39 21.39
N GLU A 153 -13.37 1.32 21.61
CA GLU A 153 -13.50 2.35 22.67
C GLU A 153 -14.67 3.33 22.41
N ASP A 154 -15.02 3.52 21.14
CA ASP A 154 -16.04 4.46 20.69
C ASP A 154 -17.44 3.84 20.57
N LEU A 155 -17.52 2.51 20.57
CA LEU A 155 -18.79 1.80 20.64
C LEU A 155 -19.46 2.11 21.99
N PRO A 156 -20.74 2.51 22.00
CA PRO A 156 -21.47 2.61 23.26
C PRO A 156 -21.40 1.24 23.94
N THR A 157 -20.99 1.21 25.21
CA THR A 157 -21.06 -0.01 26.01
C THR A 157 -22.49 -0.56 25.88
N PRO A 158 -22.66 -1.83 25.46
CA PRO A 158 -23.99 -2.40 25.42
C PRO A 158 -24.60 -2.24 26.83
N PRO A 159 -25.87 -1.81 26.95
CA PRO A 159 -26.49 -1.70 28.26
C PRO A 159 -26.34 -3.06 28.96
N PRO A 160 -26.06 -3.08 30.28
CA PRO A 160 -25.96 -4.34 31.01
C PRO A 160 -27.21 -5.16 30.73
N SER A 161 -27.01 -6.43 30.40
CA SER A 161 -28.04 -7.42 30.09
C SER A 161 -28.84 -7.80 31.34
N ASP A 162 -29.41 -6.80 32.00
CA ASP A 162 -30.20 -6.87 33.22
C ASP A 162 -31.69 -6.65 32.93
N PHE A 163 -32.24 -7.28 31.88
CA PHE A 163 -33.70 -7.42 31.73
C PHE A 163 -34.03 -8.71 30.96
N ALA A 164 -33.73 -9.85 31.57
CA ALA A 164 -34.47 -11.07 31.33
C ALA A 164 -35.41 -11.27 32.53
N TYR A 165 -36.66 -10.81 32.37
CA TYR A 165 -37.79 -11.23 33.21
C TYR A 165 -38.42 -12.48 32.61
#